data_AF-A0A0F8D824-F1
#
_entry.id   AF-A0A0F8D824-F1
#
_cell.length_a   1.000
_cell.length_b   1.000
_cell.length_c   1.000
_cell.angle_alpha   90.00
_cell.angle_beta   90.00
_cell.angle_gamma   90.00
#
_symmetry.space_group_name_H-M   'P 1'
#
loop_
_entity.id
_entity.type
_entity.pdbx_description
1 polymer ?
#
loop_
_entity_poly.entity_id
_entity_poly.type
_entity_poly.pdbx_seq_one_letter_code
_entity_poly.pdbx_strand_id
1 'polypeptide(L)'
;MILSIGTGLGNVVEISDSKRSVLEALEKMASSSKQTDLRLKQKYNSPGVYHRFNVEIGLRDSKALDHQMFGHIAAHTANYLKEKTPSVEQFVNTFTRSGVSQLKAQHDENDKKCLSDLYVTDPSIDKMDIESRKGGLLKESYRWIVSHENFQQFLKESGSSILWIKGDPGKGKTMLLCGVIDELEQASQTSLSYFFCQAANDRVNTASSVLRGLLYHLAYHNPHLTKHIRNKYDCKKDMFNSPSAWHELCEILTSMLNDPSLKNPILIVDALDECCTSQKDLLEFIAKPSRAKWIVSSRNWPDIEEILDDAEQKVKIHLEINQESVSAAVNSFIDFKVDQLSQKKKYERDMKLAVLDHLRLHANGTFLWVSLHLDASLRKSHALSLIH
;
A
#
# COMPACT_ATOMS: atom_id res chain seq x y z
N MET A 1 -15.79 14.18 -8.31
CA MET A 1 -16.84 13.93 -9.33
C MET A 1 -18.05 13.35 -8.64
N ILE A 2 -19.26 13.83 -8.91
CA ILE A 2 -20.49 13.39 -8.22
C ILE A 2 -21.49 12.92 -9.27
N LEU A 3 -21.92 11.66 -9.15
CA LEU A 3 -22.91 11.02 -10.02
C LEU A 3 -24.22 10.83 -9.24
N SER A 4 -25.32 11.39 -9.74
CA SER A 4 -26.66 11.20 -9.18
C SER A 4 -27.53 10.39 -10.15
N ILE A 5 -28.05 9.25 -9.66
CA ILE A 5 -28.95 8.36 -10.38
C ILE A 5 -30.21 8.19 -9.52
N GLY A 6 -31.39 8.49 -10.09
CA GLY A 6 -32.68 8.30 -9.43
C GLY A 6 -33.30 9.56 -8.79
N THR A 7 -34.56 9.43 -8.39
CA THR A 7 -35.38 10.51 -7.82
C THR A 7 -34.94 10.79 -6.39
N GLY A 8 -33.91 11.62 -6.21
CA GLY A 8 -33.42 12.02 -4.89
C GLY A 8 -34.58 12.45 -3.96
N LEU A 9 -34.84 11.65 -2.93
CA LEU A 9 -35.83 11.93 -1.91
C LEU A 9 -35.11 12.41 -0.65
N GLY A 10 -35.25 13.70 -0.37
CA GLY A 10 -34.77 14.28 0.88
C GLY A 10 -35.75 14.14 2.04
N ASN A 11 -36.99 13.68 1.83
CA ASN A 11 -38.00 13.53 2.87
C ASN A 11 -38.91 12.31 2.59
N VAL A 12 -39.35 11.65 3.66
CA VAL A 12 -40.37 10.58 3.63
C VAL A 12 -41.68 11.16 3.09
N VAL A 13 -42.26 10.52 2.08
CA VAL A 13 -43.58 10.89 1.54
C VAL A 13 -44.58 9.85 2.03
N GLU A 14 -45.49 10.24 2.93
CA GLU A 14 -46.58 9.37 3.37
C GLU A 14 -47.59 9.14 2.24
N ILE A 15 -47.99 7.88 2.07
CA ILE A 15 -48.97 7.45 1.07
C ILE A 15 -50.11 6.77 1.86
N SER A 16 -51.34 7.24 1.66
CA SER A 16 -52.55 6.56 2.17
C SER A 16 -53.25 5.78 1.06
N ASP A 17 -54.18 4.89 1.42
CA ASP A 17 -54.84 3.95 0.49
C ASP A 17 -55.83 4.60 -0.51
N SER A 18 -55.91 5.93 -0.55
CA SER A 18 -56.76 6.63 -1.52
C SER A 18 -56.00 6.94 -2.82
N LYS A 19 -56.63 6.66 -3.98
CA LYS A 19 -56.06 6.94 -5.32
C LYS A 19 -55.55 8.38 -5.48
N ARG A 20 -56.18 9.36 -4.82
CA ARG A 20 -55.78 10.77 -4.86
C ARG A 20 -54.50 11.04 -4.06
N SER A 21 -54.36 10.43 -2.89
CA SER A 21 -53.16 10.53 -2.05
C SER A 21 -51.93 9.91 -2.71
N VAL A 22 -52.11 8.80 -3.44
CA VAL A 22 -51.04 8.18 -4.25
C VAL A 22 -50.57 9.13 -5.36
N LEU A 23 -51.51 9.79 -6.06
CA LEU A 23 -51.20 10.76 -7.13
C LEU A 23 -50.46 12.00 -6.61
N GLU A 24 -50.91 12.58 -5.49
CA GLU A 24 -50.26 13.73 -4.86
C GLU A 24 -48.87 13.38 -4.29
N ALA A 25 -48.69 12.14 -3.80
CA ALA A 25 -47.40 11.63 -3.36
C ALA A 25 -46.43 11.47 -4.54
N LEU A 26 -46.88 10.91 -5.67
CA LEU A 26 -46.07 10.78 -6.89
C LEU A 26 -45.67 12.14 -7.47
N GLU A 27 -46.56 13.13 -7.43
CA GLU A 27 -46.27 14.50 -7.84
C GLU A 27 -45.26 15.20 -6.90
N LYS A 28 -45.37 14.98 -5.58
CA LYS A 28 -44.38 15.42 -4.60
C LYS A 28 -43.02 14.74 -4.79
N MET A 29 -43.00 13.44 -5.07
CA MET A 29 -41.77 12.68 -5.36
C MET A 29 -41.08 13.21 -6.63
N ALA A 30 -41.85 13.54 -7.66
CA ALA A 30 -41.33 14.10 -8.91
C ALA A 30 -40.79 15.53 -8.74
N SER A 31 -41.49 16.40 -7.99
CA SER A 31 -41.10 17.80 -7.77
C SER A 31 -39.91 17.96 -6.79
N SER A 32 -39.83 17.12 -5.75
CA SER A 32 -38.68 16.98 -4.83
C SER A 32 -37.36 16.74 -5.57
N SER A 33 -37.42 16.00 -6.67
CA SER A 33 -36.25 15.63 -7.46
C SER A 33 -35.63 16.82 -8.21
N LYS A 34 -36.44 17.81 -8.60
CA LYS A 34 -35.96 18.96 -9.41
C LYS A 34 -35.31 20.05 -8.56
N GLN A 35 -35.86 20.33 -7.37
CA GLN A 35 -35.24 21.26 -6.40
C GLN A 35 -33.91 20.73 -5.87
N THR A 36 -33.83 19.44 -5.57
CA THR A 36 -32.59 18.80 -5.10
C THR A 36 -31.47 18.91 -6.15
N ASP A 37 -31.79 18.75 -7.43
CA ASP A 37 -30.83 18.91 -8.52
C ASP A 37 -30.33 20.35 -8.69
N LEU A 38 -31.24 21.34 -8.61
CA LEU A 38 -30.84 22.74 -8.68
C LEU A 38 -29.90 23.11 -7.53
N ARG A 39 -30.20 22.63 -6.31
CA ARG A 39 -29.33 22.81 -5.14
C ARG A 39 -27.97 22.15 -5.32
N LEU A 40 -27.91 20.93 -5.86
CA LEU A 40 -26.64 20.22 -6.11
C LEU A 40 -25.84 20.90 -7.23
N LYS A 41 -26.48 21.33 -8.33
CA LYS A 41 -25.82 22.11 -9.39
C LYS A 41 -25.23 23.42 -8.87
N GLN A 42 -25.97 24.16 -8.03
CA GLN A 42 -25.48 25.39 -7.41
C GLN A 42 -24.34 25.15 -6.42
N LYS A 43 -24.38 24.04 -5.66
CA LYS A 43 -23.32 23.69 -4.71
C LYS A 43 -22.02 23.29 -5.42
N TYR A 44 -22.12 22.62 -6.56
CA TYR A 44 -20.98 22.06 -7.29
C TYR A 44 -20.72 22.78 -8.62
N ASN A 45 -20.82 24.13 -8.61
CA ASN A 45 -20.92 25.06 -9.74
C ASN A 45 -19.69 25.15 -10.69
N SER A 46 -19.02 24.03 -10.98
CA SER A 46 -17.89 23.93 -11.90
C SER A 46 -18.21 22.97 -13.05
N PRO A 47 -17.92 23.33 -14.32
CA PRO A 47 -18.15 22.45 -15.47
C PRO A 47 -17.43 21.10 -15.30
N GLY A 48 -18.16 19.99 -15.46
CA GLY A 48 -17.60 18.62 -15.44
C GLY A 48 -17.49 17.93 -14.08
N VAL A 49 -17.98 18.53 -12.99
CA VAL A 49 -17.89 17.94 -11.63
C VAL A 49 -19.15 17.16 -11.23
N TYR A 50 -20.32 17.52 -11.74
CA TYR A 50 -21.61 16.93 -11.37
C TYR A 50 -22.39 16.48 -12.61
N HIS A 51 -22.77 15.20 -12.63
CA HIS A 51 -23.54 14.58 -13.70
C HIS A 51 -24.81 13.94 -13.12
N ARG A 52 -25.97 14.28 -13.70
CA ARG A 52 -27.28 13.72 -13.31
C ARG A 52 -27.94 13.01 -14.48
N PHE A 53 -28.37 11.78 -14.22
CA PHE A 53 -29.21 11.02 -15.13
C PHE A 53 -30.60 10.88 -14.50
N ASN A 54 -31.59 11.57 -15.07
CA ASN A 54 -32.98 11.50 -14.62
C ASN A 54 -33.92 11.35 -15.82
N VAL A 55 -34.88 10.45 -15.72
CA VAL A 55 -35.92 10.24 -16.74
C VAL A 55 -37.04 11.27 -16.50
N GLU A 56 -36.77 12.55 -16.71
CA GLU A 56 -37.81 13.60 -16.55
C GLU A 56 -38.92 13.51 -17.61
N ILE A 57 -38.71 12.77 -18.71
CA ILE A 57 -39.61 12.78 -19.87
C ILE A 57 -40.67 11.66 -19.78
N GLY A 58 -40.42 10.57 -19.06
CA GLY A 58 -41.31 9.40 -19.02
C GLY A 58 -42.57 9.55 -18.17
N LEU A 59 -42.72 10.68 -17.45
CA LEU A 59 -43.82 10.89 -16.49
C LEU A 59 -44.62 12.17 -16.75
N ARG A 60 -44.42 12.87 -17.88
CA ARG A 60 -45.26 14.01 -18.21
C ARG A 60 -46.47 13.58 -19.06
N ASP A 61 -47.64 13.93 -18.54
CA ASP A 61 -48.96 13.92 -19.16
C ASP A 61 -49.50 12.58 -19.66
N SER A 62 -50.04 11.76 -18.75
CA SER A 62 -50.95 10.68 -19.16
C SER A 62 -51.83 10.20 -18.01
N LYS A 63 -53.10 10.63 -18.01
CA LYS A 63 -54.16 10.24 -17.08
C LYS A 63 -54.77 8.88 -17.46
N ALA A 64 -54.05 7.76 -17.35
CA ALA A 64 -54.62 6.42 -17.25
C ALA A 64 -53.52 5.36 -17.07
N LEU A 65 -53.68 4.47 -16.10
CA LEU A 65 -52.82 3.31 -15.89
C LEU A 65 -53.25 2.18 -16.83
N ASP A 66 -52.47 1.89 -17.87
CA ASP A 66 -52.64 0.72 -18.73
C ASP A 66 -51.29 0.12 -19.15
N HIS A 67 -51.25 -1.14 -19.59
CA HIS A 67 -50.01 -1.90 -19.88
C HIS A 67 -49.12 -1.27 -20.98
N GLN A 68 -49.72 -0.48 -21.88
CA GLN A 68 -48.99 0.35 -22.87
C GLN A 68 -48.09 1.41 -22.21
N MET A 69 -48.40 1.84 -20.99
CA MET A 69 -47.63 2.83 -20.22
C MET A 69 -46.21 2.34 -19.92
N PHE A 70 -46.05 1.06 -19.56
CA PHE A 70 -44.73 0.47 -19.30
C PHE A 70 -43.87 0.39 -20.57
N GLY A 71 -44.51 0.10 -21.71
CA GLY A 71 -43.84 0.11 -23.02
C GLY A 71 -43.36 1.51 -23.42
N HIS A 72 -44.18 2.55 -23.21
CA HIS A 72 -43.79 3.93 -23.47
C HIS A 72 -42.69 4.42 -22.51
N ILE A 73 -42.77 4.10 -21.22
CA ILE A 73 -41.73 4.43 -20.24
C ILE A 73 -40.41 3.77 -20.63
N ALA A 74 -40.42 2.50 -21.02
CA ALA A 74 -39.23 1.79 -21.48
C ALA A 74 -38.63 2.42 -22.76
N ALA A 75 -39.46 2.75 -23.74
CA ALA A 75 -39.03 3.38 -24.99
C ALA A 75 -38.45 4.79 -24.77
N HIS A 76 -39.10 5.62 -23.95
CA HIS A 76 -38.59 6.95 -23.60
C HIS A 76 -37.31 6.87 -22.77
N THR A 77 -37.18 5.88 -21.88
CA THR A 77 -35.95 5.63 -21.12
C THR A 77 -34.80 5.21 -22.06
N ALA A 78 -35.07 4.31 -23.01
CA ALA A 78 -34.07 3.89 -24.00
C ALA A 78 -33.61 5.06 -24.89
N ASN A 79 -34.53 5.90 -25.37
CA ASN A 79 -34.21 7.09 -26.16
C ASN A 79 -33.42 8.12 -25.35
N TYR A 80 -33.81 8.38 -24.09
CA TYR A 80 -33.09 9.27 -23.20
C TYR A 80 -31.64 8.80 -22.95
N LEU A 81 -31.44 7.50 -22.71
CA LEU A 81 -30.09 6.93 -22.56
C LEU A 81 -29.27 7.06 -23.84
N LYS A 82 -29.90 6.89 -25.01
CA LYS A 82 -29.26 7.06 -26.32
C LYS A 82 -28.86 8.52 -26.58
N GLU A 83 -29.72 9.48 -26.25
CA GLU A 83 -29.41 10.92 -26.36
C GLU A 83 -28.35 11.40 -25.36
N LYS A 84 -28.30 10.78 -24.18
CA LYS A 84 -27.29 11.09 -23.14
C LYS A 84 -26.01 10.29 -23.27
N THR A 85 -25.90 9.39 -24.25
CA THR A 85 -24.70 8.59 -24.52
C THR A 85 -23.42 9.45 -24.63
N PRO A 86 -23.40 10.61 -25.31
CA PRO A 86 -22.21 11.45 -25.35
C PRO A 86 -21.81 12.02 -23.98
N SER A 87 -22.78 12.32 -23.12
CA SER A 87 -22.52 12.78 -21.74
C SER A 87 -22.09 11.64 -20.82
N VAL A 88 -22.58 10.41 -21.05
CA VAL A 88 -22.08 9.19 -20.39
C VAL A 88 -20.65 8.91 -20.81
N GLU A 89 -20.35 8.96 -22.11
CA GLU A 89 -19.00 8.78 -22.64
C GLU A 89 -18.05 9.88 -22.15
N GLN A 90 -18.49 11.13 -22.10
CA GLN A 90 -17.70 12.23 -21.54
C GLN A 90 -17.46 12.08 -20.03
N PHE A 91 -18.45 11.56 -19.28
CA PHE A 91 -18.28 11.19 -17.88
C PHE A 91 -17.26 10.06 -17.74
N VAL A 92 -17.41 8.96 -18.50
CA VAL A 92 -16.48 7.82 -18.49
C VAL A 92 -15.07 8.24 -18.90
N ASN A 93 -14.92 9.10 -19.90
CA ASN A 93 -13.64 9.63 -20.36
C ASN A 93 -12.99 10.58 -19.33
N THR A 94 -13.78 11.41 -18.64
CA THR A 94 -13.26 12.26 -17.56
C THR A 94 -12.93 11.41 -16.32
N PHE A 95 -13.72 10.39 -16.01
CA PHE A 95 -13.54 9.46 -14.90
C PHE A 95 -12.27 8.61 -15.09
N THR A 96 -12.07 8.06 -16.30
CA THR A 96 -10.85 7.32 -16.68
C THR A 96 -9.61 8.23 -16.73
N ARG A 97 -9.72 9.48 -17.20
CA ARG A 97 -8.63 10.49 -17.14
C ARG A 97 -8.29 10.94 -15.72
N SER A 98 -9.24 10.91 -14.78
CA SER A 98 -9.02 11.27 -13.38
C SER A 98 -8.33 10.18 -12.53
N GLY A 99 -7.88 9.08 -13.17
CA GLY A 99 -6.99 8.09 -12.56
C GLY A 99 -7.66 7.05 -11.65
N VAL A 100 -8.99 7.01 -11.56
CA VAL A 100 -9.71 6.13 -10.59
C VAL A 100 -10.25 4.83 -11.21
N SER A 101 -10.04 4.56 -12.49
CA SER A 101 -10.36 3.22 -13.02
C SER A 101 -9.60 2.90 -14.30
N GLN A 102 -8.39 2.34 -14.13
CA GLN A 102 -8.16 1.06 -14.79
C GLN A 102 -9.35 0.17 -14.38
N LEU A 103 -10.18 -0.27 -15.33
CA LEU A 103 -10.88 -1.54 -15.14
C LEU A 103 -9.78 -2.49 -14.64
N LYS A 104 -9.84 -2.95 -13.38
CA LYS A 104 -8.84 -3.85 -12.80
C LYS A 104 -8.64 -4.94 -13.83
N ALA A 105 -7.52 -4.93 -14.55
CA ALA A 105 -7.15 -6.03 -15.40
C ALA A 105 -7.06 -7.21 -14.43
N GLN A 106 -8.07 -8.07 -14.45
CA GLN A 106 -8.05 -9.26 -13.60
C GLN A 106 -7.10 -10.23 -14.26
N HIS A 107 -6.23 -10.85 -13.47
CA HIS A 107 -5.40 -11.94 -13.93
C HIS A 107 -6.29 -13.03 -14.52
N ASP A 108 -6.02 -13.40 -15.78
CA ASP A 108 -6.63 -14.57 -16.37
C ASP A 108 -6.08 -15.86 -15.72
N GLU A 109 -6.60 -17.03 -16.11
CA GLU A 109 -6.15 -18.30 -15.52
C GLU A 109 -4.66 -18.60 -15.78
N ASN A 110 -4.11 -18.13 -16.91
CA ASN A 110 -2.72 -18.35 -17.23
C ASN A 110 -1.79 -17.38 -16.47
N ASP A 111 -2.24 -16.16 -16.24
CA ASP A 111 -1.60 -15.19 -15.34
C ASP A 111 -1.55 -15.73 -13.91
N LYS A 112 -2.67 -16.27 -13.40
CA LYS A 112 -2.73 -16.88 -12.07
C LYS A 112 -1.75 -18.04 -11.94
N LYS A 113 -1.68 -18.91 -12.96
CA LYS A 113 -0.72 -20.02 -12.99
C LYS A 113 0.72 -19.51 -12.98
N CYS A 114 1.03 -18.54 -13.82
CA CYS A 114 2.36 -17.93 -13.89
C CYS A 114 2.77 -17.29 -12.55
N LEU A 115 1.87 -16.54 -11.92
CA LEU A 115 2.11 -15.92 -10.62
C LEU A 115 2.23 -16.96 -9.50
N SER A 116 1.47 -18.05 -9.56
CA SER A 116 1.59 -19.17 -8.62
C SER A 116 2.96 -19.85 -8.71
N ASP A 117 3.49 -20.04 -9.92
CA ASP A 117 4.83 -20.63 -10.09
C ASP A 117 5.95 -19.66 -9.72
N LEU A 118 5.71 -18.35 -9.87
CA LEU A 118 6.62 -17.29 -9.43
C LEU A 118 6.63 -17.15 -7.90
N TYR A 119 5.48 -17.38 -7.26
CA TYR A 119 5.24 -17.15 -5.83
C TYR A 119 6.31 -17.82 -4.95
N VAL A 120 6.76 -17.08 -3.94
CA VAL A 120 7.67 -17.56 -2.88
C VAL A 120 7.05 -17.22 -1.53
N THR A 121 6.61 -15.98 -1.41
CA THR A 121 5.91 -15.41 -0.25
C THR A 121 5.04 -14.25 -0.73
N ASP A 122 4.13 -13.79 0.13
CA ASP A 122 3.42 -12.54 -0.06
C ASP A 122 4.04 -11.45 0.83
N PRO A 123 4.78 -10.48 0.26
CA PRO A 123 5.46 -9.46 1.06
C PRO A 123 4.52 -8.65 1.95
N SER A 124 3.27 -8.43 1.54
CA SER A 124 2.29 -7.67 2.33
C SER A 124 1.85 -8.47 3.56
N ILE A 125 1.71 -9.79 3.44
CA ILE A 125 1.47 -10.67 4.58
C ILE A 125 2.71 -10.74 5.47
N ASP A 126 3.91 -10.85 4.89
CA ASP A 126 5.16 -10.85 5.67
C ASP A 126 5.32 -9.59 6.52
N LYS A 127 5.00 -8.41 5.97
CA LYS A 127 4.98 -7.15 6.71
C LYS A 127 4.03 -7.22 7.91
N MET A 128 2.79 -7.67 7.70
CA MET A 128 1.80 -7.81 8.77
C MET A 128 2.28 -8.76 9.88
N ASP A 129 2.88 -9.88 9.49
CA ASP A 129 3.44 -10.89 10.40
C ASP A 129 4.61 -10.33 11.21
N ILE A 130 5.53 -9.62 10.56
CA ILE A 130 6.67 -8.94 11.19
C ILE A 130 6.17 -7.95 12.24
N GLU A 131 5.22 -7.07 11.86
CA GLU A 131 4.67 -6.06 12.76
C GLU A 131 3.98 -6.72 13.96
N SER A 132 3.15 -7.74 13.72
CA SER A 132 2.46 -8.48 14.77
C SER A 132 3.45 -9.12 15.75
N ARG A 133 4.47 -9.83 15.25
CA ARG A 133 5.49 -10.50 16.07
C ARG A 133 6.34 -9.51 16.87
N LYS A 134 6.60 -8.31 16.33
CA LYS A 134 7.33 -7.24 17.02
C LYS A 134 6.41 -6.36 17.89
N GLY A 135 5.13 -6.70 17.95
CA GLY A 135 4.12 -6.12 18.82
C GLY A 135 3.65 -4.73 18.39
N GLY A 136 3.44 -4.58 17.08
CA GLY A 136 2.89 -3.41 16.42
C GLY A 136 3.94 -2.45 15.86
N LEU A 137 3.52 -1.65 14.88
CA LEU A 137 4.30 -0.54 14.33
C LEU A 137 3.96 0.76 15.08
N LEU A 138 4.98 1.40 15.66
CA LEU A 138 4.82 2.67 16.37
C LEU A 138 5.33 3.82 15.51
N LYS A 139 4.43 4.74 15.12
CA LYS A 139 4.78 5.90 14.28
C LYS A 139 5.92 6.75 14.86
N GLU A 140 5.91 6.96 16.17
CA GLU A 140 6.94 7.71 16.88
C GLU A 140 8.33 7.07 16.76
N SER A 141 8.43 5.76 16.52
CA SER A 141 9.69 5.05 16.39
C SER A 141 10.29 5.09 14.98
N TYR A 142 9.53 5.49 13.95
CA TYR A 142 10.05 5.57 12.58
C TYR A 142 9.95 6.96 11.96
N ARG A 143 9.04 7.84 12.39
CA ARG A 143 8.74 9.13 11.71
C ARG A 143 9.98 9.99 11.41
N TRP A 144 11.02 9.90 12.23
CA TRP A 144 12.25 10.65 12.06
C TRP A 144 12.95 10.34 10.72
N ILE A 145 12.83 9.10 10.21
CA ILE A 145 13.44 8.71 8.93
C ILE A 145 12.78 9.42 7.76
N VAL A 146 11.47 9.64 7.84
CA VAL A 146 10.69 10.30 6.79
C VAL A 146 11.12 11.76 6.69
N SER A 147 11.50 12.39 7.81
CA SER A 147 12.00 13.76 7.83
C SER A 147 13.52 13.87 7.61
N HIS A 148 14.24 12.75 7.49
CA HIS A 148 15.70 12.75 7.35
C HIS A 148 16.11 13.35 5.98
N GLU A 149 17.15 14.17 5.97
CA GLU A 149 17.63 14.86 4.77
C GLU A 149 17.94 13.91 3.61
N ASN A 150 18.70 12.84 3.86
CA ASN A 150 19.03 11.82 2.85
C ASN A 150 17.81 11.08 2.31
N PHE A 151 16.77 10.87 3.14
CA PHE A 151 15.52 10.27 2.67
C PHE A 151 14.76 11.25 1.76
N GLN A 152 14.70 12.53 2.15
CA GLN A 152 14.07 13.58 1.35
C GLN A 152 14.83 13.83 0.03
N GLN A 153 16.15 13.79 0.06
CA GLN A 153 17.00 13.85 -1.13
C GLN A 153 16.70 12.68 -2.06
N PHE A 154 16.70 11.45 -1.52
CA PHE A 154 16.35 10.24 -2.28
C PHE A 154 15.00 10.36 -2.99
N LEU A 155 13.97 10.88 -2.31
CA LEU A 155 12.65 11.06 -2.91
C LEU A 155 12.63 12.12 -4.02
N LYS A 156 13.41 13.20 -3.89
CA LYS A 156 13.48 14.29 -4.88
C LYS A 156 14.32 13.95 -6.10
N GLU A 157 15.29 13.05 -5.96
CA GLU A 157 16.22 12.70 -7.03
C GLU A 157 15.50 12.22 -8.28
N SER A 158 15.93 12.68 -9.46
CA SER A 158 15.35 12.24 -10.72
C SER A 158 16.14 11.07 -11.29
N GLY A 159 15.49 9.92 -11.49
CA GLY A 159 16.14 8.72 -12.06
C GLY A 159 16.54 7.69 -11.01
N SER A 160 17.57 6.90 -11.33
CA SER A 160 18.09 5.81 -10.48
C SER A 160 18.70 6.39 -9.21
N SER A 161 18.28 5.90 -8.04
CA SER A 161 18.93 6.22 -6.78
C SER A 161 18.82 5.06 -5.79
N ILE A 162 19.80 4.94 -4.90
CA ILE A 162 19.84 3.92 -3.86
C ILE A 162 19.90 4.60 -2.50
N LEU A 163 18.96 4.29 -1.63
CA LEU A 163 19.00 4.61 -0.22
C LEU A 163 19.40 3.37 0.57
N TRP A 164 20.59 3.39 1.16
CA TRP A 164 21.05 2.32 2.02
C TRP A 164 20.90 2.69 3.49
N ILE A 165 19.99 2.01 4.19
CA ILE A 165 19.78 2.13 5.63
C ILE A 165 20.61 1.06 6.34
N LYS A 166 21.72 1.45 6.94
CA LYS A 166 22.64 0.52 7.59
C LYS A 166 22.71 0.73 9.10
N GLY A 167 22.92 -0.38 9.80
CA GLY A 167 23.17 -0.35 11.22
C GLY A 167 23.25 -1.73 11.84
N ASP A 168 23.60 -1.77 13.12
CA ASP A 168 23.84 -3.00 13.85
C ASP A 168 22.55 -3.80 14.06
N PRO A 169 22.66 -5.10 14.40
CA PRO A 169 21.51 -5.90 14.79
C PRO A 169 20.72 -5.26 15.93
N GLY A 170 19.40 -5.31 15.85
CA GLY A 170 18.52 -4.81 16.92
C GLY A 170 18.26 -3.30 16.94
N LYS A 171 18.82 -2.52 16.01
CA LYS A 171 18.58 -1.07 15.86
C LYS A 171 17.24 -0.68 15.21
N GLY A 172 16.41 -1.66 14.85
CA GLY A 172 15.05 -1.42 14.37
C GLY A 172 14.89 -1.22 12.85
N LYS A 173 15.91 -1.49 12.02
CA LYS A 173 15.88 -1.35 10.55
C LYS A 173 14.59 -1.87 9.89
N THR A 174 14.21 -3.12 10.16
CA THR A 174 12.97 -3.70 9.62
C THR A 174 11.72 -2.91 9.98
N MET A 175 11.57 -2.50 11.25
CA MET A 175 10.40 -1.74 11.69
C MET A 175 10.41 -0.33 11.11
N LEU A 176 11.60 0.26 10.96
CA LEU A 176 11.80 1.53 10.26
C LEU A 176 11.31 1.44 8.81
N LEU A 177 11.68 0.37 8.09
CA LEU A 177 11.23 0.12 6.72
C LEU A 177 9.73 -0.18 6.63
N CYS A 178 9.14 -0.89 7.59
CA CYS A 178 7.68 -1.07 7.65
C CYS A 178 6.95 0.28 7.70
N GLY A 179 7.45 1.22 8.52
CA GLY A 179 6.92 2.57 8.57
C GLY A 179 7.16 3.39 7.31
N VAL A 180 8.32 3.24 6.67
CA VAL A 180 8.58 3.87 5.36
C VAL A 180 7.60 3.35 4.31
N ILE A 181 7.33 2.04 4.28
CA ILE A 181 6.35 1.43 3.38
C ILE A 181 4.98 2.06 3.57
N ASP A 182 4.48 2.20 4.81
CA ASP A 182 3.17 2.81 5.09
C ASP A 182 3.05 4.24 4.54
N GLU A 183 4.11 5.03 4.66
CA GLU A 183 4.12 6.42 4.18
C GLU A 183 4.21 6.48 2.64
N LEU A 184 4.93 5.54 2.02
CA LEU A 184 5.05 5.44 0.57
C LEU A 184 3.78 4.88 -0.09
N GLU A 185 3.08 3.94 0.54
CA GLU A 185 1.80 3.41 0.06
C GLU A 185 0.70 4.50 0.06
N GLN A 186 0.78 5.46 0.99
CA GLN A 186 -0.12 6.62 1.03
C GLN A 186 0.20 7.68 -0.03
N ALA A 187 1.43 7.72 -0.54
CA ALA A 187 1.84 8.67 -1.55
C ALA A 187 1.23 8.30 -2.92
N SER A 188 0.35 9.15 -3.44
CA SER A 188 -0.25 8.95 -4.76
C SER A 188 0.83 8.90 -5.85
N GLN A 189 0.73 7.96 -6.78
CA GLN A 189 1.56 7.81 -8.00
C GLN A 189 2.91 7.07 -7.85
N THR A 190 3.15 6.39 -6.73
CA THR A 190 4.32 5.51 -6.57
C THR A 190 3.95 4.06 -6.85
N SER A 191 4.77 3.36 -7.63
CA SER A 191 4.64 1.90 -7.81
C SER A 191 5.61 1.22 -6.84
N LEU A 192 5.08 0.74 -5.73
CA LEU A 192 5.88 0.18 -4.65
C LEU A 192 5.98 -1.35 -4.77
N SER A 193 7.16 -1.90 -4.53
CA SER A 193 7.31 -3.32 -4.23
C SER A 193 8.42 -3.57 -3.23
N TYR A 194 8.24 -4.57 -2.39
CA TYR A 194 9.14 -4.84 -1.27
C TYR A 194 9.33 -6.33 -1.02
N PHE A 195 10.44 -6.67 -0.38
CA PHE A 195 10.77 -8.01 0.07
C PHE A 195 11.51 -7.96 1.40
N PHE A 196 11.22 -8.89 2.30
CA PHE A 196 11.90 -9.02 3.59
C PHE A 196 12.72 -10.31 3.60
N CYS A 197 14.05 -10.18 3.63
CA CYS A 197 14.90 -11.33 3.95
C CYS A 197 14.69 -11.67 5.44
N GLN A 198 14.47 -12.94 5.77
CA GLN A 198 14.21 -13.37 7.13
C GLN A 198 15.03 -14.62 7.49
N ALA A 199 16.06 -14.47 8.32
CA ALA A 199 17.02 -15.53 8.69
C ALA A 199 16.42 -16.83 9.23
N ALA A 200 15.13 -16.85 9.58
CA ALA A 200 14.44 -18.08 10.01
C ALA A 200 14.10 -19.03 8.85
N ASN A 201 14.33 -18.65 7.59
CA ASN A 201 13.92 -19.44 6.43
C ASN A 201 14.96 -19.46 5.30
N ASP A 202 16.11 -20.10 5.56
CA ASP A 202 17.24 -20.23 4.63
C ASP A 202 16.87 -20.78 3.24
N ARG A 203 15.77 -21.55 3.15
CA ARG A 203 15.28 -22.11 1.87
C ARG A 203 14.69 -21.05 0.92
N VAL A 204 14.33 -19.87 1.42
CA VAL A 204 13.70 -18.80 0.64
C VAL A 204 14.48 -17.48 0.64
N ASN A 205 15.62 -17.35 1.34
CA ASN A 205 16.45 -16.15 1.27
C ASN A 205 17.57 -16.28 0.22
N THR A 206 17.19 -16.54 -1.03
CA THR A 206 18.13 -16.52 -2.16
C THR A 206 17.92 -15.24 -2.96
N ALA A 207 18.94 -14.80 -3.70
CA ALA A 207 18.80 -13.68 -4.64
C ALA A 207 17.62 -13.87 -5.61
N SER A 208 17.44 -15.10 -6.11
CA SER A 208 16.31 -15.45 -6.99
C SER A 208 14.97 -15.29 -6.27
N SER A 209 14.87 -15.69 -5.00
CA SER A 209 13.65 -15.51 -4.22
C SER A 209 13.30 -14.04 -3.99
N VAL A 210 14.29 -13.19 -3.74
CA VAL A 210 14.10 -11.74 -3.61
C VAL A 210 13.49 -11.19 -4.90
N LEU A 211 14.09 -11.47 -6.06
CA LEU A 211 13.55 -11.01 -7.35
C LEU A 211 12.17 -11.58 -7.63
N ARG A 212 11.93 -12.86 -7.31
CA ARG A 212 10.60 -13.49 -7.47
C ARG A 212 9.54 -12.80 -6.63
N GLY A 213 9.84 -12.48 -5.37
CA GLY A 213 8.93 -11.75 -4.49
C GLY A 213 8.64 -10.33 -4.97
N LEU A 214 9.67 -9.59 -5.41
CA LEU A 214 9.50 -8.26 -5.99
C LEU A 214 8.63 -8.30 -7.26
N LEU A 215 8.92 -9.23 -8.17
CA LEU A 215 8.16 -9.43 -9.41
C LEU A 215 6.70 -9.81 -9.13
N TYR A 216 6.47 -10.74 -8.21
CA TYR A 216 5.13 -11.16 -7.81
C TYR A 216 4.34 -9.97 -7.28
N HIS A 217 4.92 -9.21 -6.35
CA HIS A 217 4.26 -8.08 -5.72
C HIS A 217 3.97 -6.95 -6.71
N LEU A 218 4.93 -6.61 -7.59
CA LEU A 218 4.69 -5.66 -8.69
C LEU A 218 3.56 -6.10 -9.61
N ALA A 219 3.59 -7.35 -10.08
CA ALA A 219 2.60 -7.86 -11.02
C ALA A 219 1.21 -7.98 -10.41
N TYR A 220 1.12 -8.39 -9.14
CA TYR A 220 -0.15 -8.49 -8.42
C TYR A 220 -0.84 -7.12 -8.25
N HIS A 221 -0.07 -6.08 -7.90
CA HIS A 221 -0.60 -4.73 -7.78
C HIS A 221 -0.76 -3.99 -9.12
N ASN A 222 -0.05 -4.45 -10.16
CA ASN A 222 -0.08 -3.88 -11.50
C ASN A 222 -0.30 -4.98 -12.55
N PRO A 223 -1.53 -5.52 -12.69
CA PRO A 223 -1.76 -6.72 -13.49
C PRO A 223 -1.33 -6.64 -14.95
N HIS A 224 -1.32 -5.42 -15.53
CA HIS A 224 -0.84 -5.17 -16.88
C HIS A 224 0.66 -5.44 -17.08
N LEU A 225 1.46 -5.53 -16.01
CA LEU A 225 2.88 -5.88 -16.06
C LEU A 225 3.10 -7.39 -16.23
N THR A 226 2.09 -8.23 -15.94
CA THR A 226 2.20 -9.69 -16.02
C THR A 226 2.64 -10.17 -17.40
N LYS A 227 2.27 -9.44 -18.45
CA LYS A 227 2.74 -9.67 -19.83
C LYS A 227 4.27 -9.83 -19.93
N HIS A 228 5.05 -9.10 -19.13
CA HIS A 228 6.51 -9.18 -19.14
C HIS A 228 7.03 -10.52 -18.59
N ILE A 229 6.32 -11.08 -17.61
CA ILE A 229 6.62 -12.42 -17.08
C ILE A 229 6.22 -13.47 -18.12
N ARG A 230 5.00 -13.36 -18.66
CA ARG A 230 4.38 -14.30 -19.60
C ARG A 230 5.22 -14.48 -20.87
N ASN A 231 5.81 -13.40 -21.40
CA ASN A 231 6.69 -13.43 -22.57
C ASN A 231 7.80 -14.48 -22.48
N LYS A 232 8.34 -14.73 -21.28
CA LYS A 232 9.38 -15.73 -21.03
C LYS A 232 8.82 -17.03 -20.48
N TYR A 233 7.87 -16.94 -19.55
CA TYR A 233 7.27 -18.09 -18.88
C TYR A 233 6.53 -19.02 -19.85
N ASP A 234 5.78 -18.47 -20.82
CA ASP A 234 4.97 -19.28 -21.74
C ASP A 234 5.81 -20.11 -22.72
N CYS A 235 7.04 -19.66 -22.98
CA CYS A 235 7.95 -20.33 -23.91
C CYS A 235 8.82 -21.40 -23.24
N LYS A 236 8.93 -21.41 -21.90
CA LYS A 236 9.85 -22.26 -21.15
C LYS A 236 9.16 -22.88 -19.94
N LYS A 237 8.95 -24.20 -19.98
CA LYS A 237 8.48 -24.95 -18.82
C LYS A 237 9.50 -24.83 -17.67
N ASP A 238 9.01 -24.63 -16.45
CA ASP A 238 9.80 -24.53 -15.21
C ASP A 238 10.89 -23.43 -15.21
N MET A 239 10.64 -22.31 -15.92
CA MET A 239 11.58 -21.20 -16.08
C MET A 239 12.22 -20.72 -14.77
N PHE A 240 11.42 -20.57 -13.70
CA PHE A 240 11.86 -20.05 -12.39
C PHE A 240 12.78 -21.00 -11.62
N ASN A 241 12.87 -22.27 -12.02
CA ASN A 241 13.72 -23.28 -11.39
C ASN A 241 14.87 -23.73 -12.32
N SER A 242 15.02 -23.09 -13.47
CA SER A 242 16.09 -23.40 -14.43
C SER A 242 17.47 -22.87 -13.95
N PRO A 243 18.60 -23.43 -14.41
CA PRO A 243 19.93 -22.88 -14.11
C PRO A 243 20.11 -21.42 -14.57
N SER A 244 19.34 -21.00 -15.58
CA SER A 244 19.31 -19.62 -16.10
C SER A 244 18.31 -18.71 -15.39
N ALA A 245 17.58 -19.19 -14.36
CA ALA A 245 16.48 -18.47 -13.73
C ALA A 245 16.88 -17.07 -13.25
N TRP A 246 18.07 -16.91 -12.68
CA TRP A 246 18.58 -15.63 -12.22
C TRP A 246 18.58 -14.57 -13.33
N HIS A 247 19.18 -14.89 -14.48
CA HIS A 247 19.28 -13.96 -15.61
C HIS A 247 17.90 -13.64 -16.20
N GLU A 248 17.03 -14.64 -16.30
CA GLU A 248 15.64 -14.45 -16.75
C GLU A 248 14.85 -13.52 -15.81
N LEU A 249 14.98 -13.70 -14.50
CA LEU A 249 14.33 -12.85 -13.49
C LEU A 249 14.83 -11.40 -13.58
N CYS A 250 16.13 -11.20 -13.72
CA CYS A 250 16.72 -9.87 -13.94
C CYS A 250 16.13 -9.20 -15.19
N GLU A 251 16.07 -9.90 -16.31
CA GLU A 251 15.52 -9.37 -17.57
C GLU A 251 14.02 -9.05 -17.46
N ILE A 252 13.23 -9.89 -16.77
CA ILE A 252 11.81 -9.62 -16.53
C ILE A 252 11.65 -8.36 -15.68
N LEU A 253 12.39 -8.23 -14.57
CA LEU A 253 12.27 -7.08 -13.69
C LEU A 253 12.70 -5.80 -14.42
N THR A 254 13.82 -5.82 -15.15
CA THR A 254 14.24 -4.70 -15.99
C THR A 254 13.17 -4.32 -17.01
N SER A 255 12.50 -5.30 -17.64
CA SER A 255 11.41 -5.05 -18.60
C SER A 255 10.20 -4.39 -17.94
N MET A 256 9.81 -4.84 -16.74
CA MET A 256 8.73 -4.22 -15.96
C MET A 256 9.07 -2.79 -15.56
N LEU A 257 10.29 -2.55 -15.06
CA LEU A 257 10.76 -1.23 -14.65
C LEU A 257 10.81 -0.24 -15.83
N ASN A 258 11.05 -0.76 -17.03
CA ASN A 258 11.06 0.01 -18.27
C ASN A 258 9.67 0.22 -18.87
N ASP A 259 8.61 -0.41 -18.36
CA ASP A 259 7.25 -0.18 -18.86
C ASP A 259 6.85 1.30 -18.65
N PRO A 260 6.36 2.01 -19.69
CA PRO A 260 5.91 3.39 -19.56
C PRO A 260 4.75 3.60 -18.58
N SER A 261 3.96 2.56 -18.30
CA SER A 261 2.86 2.61 -17.33
C SER A 261 3.35 2.71 -15.89
N LEU A 262 4.53 2.18 -15.59
CA LEU A 262 5.10 2.17 -14.24
C LEU A 262 5.64 3.56 -13.91
N LYS A 263 4.97 4.23 -12.97
CA LYS A 263 5.34 5.57 -12.50
C LYS A 263 6.10 5.46 -11.19
N ASN A 264 7.24 6.13 -11.14
CA ASN A 264 8.13 6.25 -9.98
C ASN A 264 8.27 4.93 -9.21
N PRO A 265 8.81 3.86 -9.82
CA PRO A 265 8.96 2.59 -9.13
C PRO A 265 9.94 2.72 -7.97
N ILE A 266 9.52 2.28 -6.78
CA ILE A 266 10.37 2.16 -5.60
C ILE A 266 10.40 0.69 -5.20
N LEU A 267 11.60 0.12 -5.12
CA LEU A 267 11.84 -1.26 -4.71
C LEU A 267 12.54 -1.28 -3.37
N ILE A 268 12.07 -2.12 -2.44
CA ILE A 268 12.61 -2.20 -1.09
C ILE A 268 13.07 -3.62 -0.77
N VAL A 269 14.29 -3.77 -0.26
CA VAL A 269 14.81 -5.06 0.24
C VAL A 269 15.31 -4.87 1.66
N ASP A 270 14.59 -5.44 2.63
CA ASP A 270 15.02 -5.44 4.04
C ASP A 270 15.98 -6.59 4.33
N ALA A 271 16.94 -6.34 5.22
CA ALA A 271 17.91 -7.29 5.75
C ALA A 271 18.67 -8.04 4.65
N LEU A 272 19.22 -7.30 3.69
CA LEU A 272 19.95 -7.86 2.55
C LEU A 272 21.13 -8.75 3.00
N ASP A 273 21.74 -8.48 4.17
CA ASP A 273 22.76 -9.33 4.79
C ASP A 273 22.29 -10.76 5.09
N GLU A 274 20.98 -11.00 5.19
CA GLU A 274 20.37 -12.32 5.41
C GLU A 274 20.09 -13.09 4.10
N CYS A 275 20.46 -12.55 2.93
CA CYS A 275 20.46 -13.28 1.66
C CYS A 275 21.61 -14.30 1.62
N CYS A 276 21.29 -15.58 1.74
CA CYS A 276 22.28 -16.65 1.94
C CYS A 276 22.92 -17.15 0.65
N THR A 277 22.30 -16.91 -0.52
CA THR A 277 22.77 -17.45 -1.80
C THR A 277 22.72 -16.38 -2.88
N SER A 278 23.83 -16.21 -3.62
CA SER A 278 23.97 -15.22 -4.69
C SER A 278 23.75 -13.76 -4.27
N GLN A 279 24.04 -13.41 -3.01
CA GLN A 279 23.88 -12.04 -2.50
C GLN A 279 24.69 -11.01 -3.33
N LYS A 280 25.91 -11.37 -3.72
CA LYS A 280 26.74 -10.52 -4.58
C LYS A 280 26.07 -10.22 -5.92
N ASP A 281 25.48 -11.22 -6.57
CA ASP A 281 24.76 -11.04 -7.82
C ASP A 281 23.57 -10.07 -7.64
N LEU A 282 22.84 -10.19 -6.52
CA LEU A 282 21.74 -9.28 -6.17
C LEU A 282 22.23 -7.84 -5.95
N LEU A 283 23.32 -7.65 -5.23
CA LEU A 283 23.92 -6.34 -4.99
C LEU A 283 24.36 -5.68 -6.29
N GLU A 284 25.07 -6.43 -7.15
CA GLU A 284 25.49 -5.95 -8.45
C GLU A 284 24.30 -5.60 -9.36
N PHE A 285 23.19 -6.32 -9.24
CA PHE A 285 21.96 -5.97 -9.95
C PHE A 285 21.31 -4.69 -9.41
N ILE A 286 21.24 -4.52 -8.08
CA ILE A 286 20.67 -3.33 -7.44
C ILE A 286 21.54 -2.09 -7.71
N ALA A 287 22.87 -2.24 -7.74
CA ALA A 287 23.82 -1.16 -7.99
C ALA A 287 23.78 -0.63 -9.43
N LYS A 288 23.25 -1.41 -10.38
CA LYS A 288 23.12 -0.99 -11.79
C LYS A 288 22.06 0.12 -11.93
N PRO A 289 22.36 1.20 -12.68
CA PRO A 289 21.38 2.23 -12.95
C PRO A 289 20.09 1.69 -13.56
N SER A 290 18.94 2.06 -12.99
CA SER A 290 17.62 1.64 -13.47
C SER A 290 16.59 2.76 -13.33
N ARG A 291 15.39 2.60 -13.91
CA ARG A 291 14.28 3.54 -13.70
C ARG A 291 13.71 3.49 -12.28
N ALA A 292 14.06 2.47 -11.49
CA ALA A 292 13.63 2.33 -10.11
C ALA A 292 14.58 3.01 -9.14
N LYS A 293 13.98 3.47 -8.05
CA LYS A 293 14.70 3.82 -6.84
C LYS A 293 14.73 2.62 -5.90
N TRP A 294 15.86 2.38 -5.25
CA TRP A 294 16.03 1.26 -4.33
C TRP A 294 16.16 1.76 -2.90
N ILE A 295 15.47 1.12 -1.97
CA ILE A 295 15.73 1.24 -0.54
C ILE A 295 16.20 -0.12 -0.04
N VAL A 296 17.41 -0.20 0.47
CA VAL A 296 17.96 -1.44 1.00
C VAL A 296 18.35 -1.26 2.45
N SER A 297 18.14 -2.29 3.28
CA SER A 297 18.68 -2.32 4.64
C SER A 297 19.64 -3.47 4.83
N SER A 298 20.68 -3.26 5.64
CA SER A 298 21.59 -4.34 6.04
C SER A 298 22.38 -4.00 7.29
N ARG A 299 23.20 -4.95 7.76
CA ARG A 299 24.33 -4.68 8.66
C ARG A 299 25.45 -3.91 7.96
N ASN A 300 26.37 -3.40 8.79
CA ASN A 300 27.59 -2.69 8.38
C ASN A 300 28.67 -3.65 7.87
N TRP A 301 28.35 -4.51 6.90
CA TRP A 301 29.30 -5.48 6.34
C TRP A 301 30.13 -4.87 5.21
N PRO A 302 31.48 -4.99 5.24
CA PRO A 302 32.35 -4.40 4.22
C PRO A 302 32.02 -4.83 2.78
N ASP A 303 31.72 -6.10 2.56
CA ASP A 303 31.43 -6.64 1.22
C ASP A 303 30.16 -6.02 0.61
N ILE A 304 29.18 -5.66 1.45
CA ILE A 304 27.97 -4.94 1.01
C ILE A 304 28.30 -3.47 0.74
N GLU A 305 29.11 -2.86 1.62
CA GLU A 305 29.55 -1.48 1.49
C GLU A 305 30.31 -1.23 0.19
N GLU A 306 31.28 -2.11 -0.13
CA GLU A 306 32.11 -2.01 -1.33
C GLU A 306 31.26 -1.95 -2.61
N ILE A 307 30.32 -2.88 -2.77
CA ILE A 307 29.50 -2.96 -4.00
C ILE A 307 28.50 -1.80 -4.08
N LEU A 308 27.82 -1.46 -2.98
CA LEU A 308 26.89 -0.33 -2.98
C LEU A 308 27.62 1.01 -3.12
N ASP A 309 28.90 1.06 -2.78
CA ASP A 309 29.72 2.26 -2.97
C ASP A 309 30.11 2.51 -4.43
N ASP A 310 30.09 1.50 -5.28
CA ASP A 310 30.37 1.69 -6.69
C ASP A 310 29.16 2.25 -7.48
N ALA A 311 27.98 2.34 -6.86
CA ALA A 311 26.78 2.88 -7.50
C ALA A 311 26.85 4.41 -7.68
N GLU A 312 26.44 4.90 -8.87
CA GLU A 312 26.55 6.31 -9.26
C GLU A 312 25.76 7.28 -8.36
N GLN A 313 24.55 6.89 -7.93
CA GLN A 313 23.63 7.72 -7.17
C GLN A 313 23.18 6.99 -5.91
N LYS A 314 23.93 7.18 -4.83
CA LYS A 314 23.71 6.53 -3.54
C LYS A 314 23.64 7.57 -2.41
N VAL A 315 22.73 7.33 -1.48
CA VAL A 315 22.67 8.02 -0.20
C VAL A 315 22.61 6.98 0.92
N LYS A 316 23.31 7.24 2.02
CA LYS A 316 23.39 6.33 3.16
C LYS A 316 22.72 6.95 4.38
N ILE A 317 21.99 6.15 5.15
CA ILE A 317 21.55 6.51 6.49
C ILE A 317 22.12 5.49 7.45
N HIS A 318 23.05 5.94 8.29
CA HIS A 318 23.70 5.13 9.30
C HIS A 318 22.99 5.32 10.63
N LEU A 319 22.41 4.25 11.19
CA LEU A 319 21.64 4.34 12.43
C LEU A 319 22.52 4.71 13.63
N GLU A 320 23.77 4.26 13.66
CA GLU A 320 24.74 4.57 14.72
C GLU A 320 25.13 6.04 14.74
N ILE A 321 25.23 6.68 13.57
CA ILE A 321 25.54 8.12 13.48
C ILE A 321 24.32 8.95 13.87
N ASN A 322 23.10 8.45 13.59
CA ASN A 322 21.84 9.08 13.97
C ASN A 322 21.40 8.72 15.40
N GLN A 323 22.35 8.66 16.34
CA GLN A 323 22.10 8.12 17.68
C GLN A 323 21.01 8.86 18.45
N GLU A 324 20.90 10.18 18.31
CA GLU A 324 19.85 10.97 18.97
C GLU A 324 18.45 10.56 18.50
N SER A 325 18.24 10.51 17.18
CA SER A 325 16.99 10.08 16.56
C SER A 325 16.63 8.64 16.92
N VAL A 326 17.62 7.73 16.87
CA VAL A 326 17.43 6.32 17.24
C VAL A 326 17.09 6.18 18.74
N SER A 327 17.77 6.93 19.60
CA SER A 327 17.51 6.89 21.05
C SER A 327 16.13 7.46 21.40
N ALA A 328 15.70 8.54 20.75
CA ALA A 328 14.35 9.08 20.89
C ALA A 328 13.28 8.08 20.43
N ALA A 329 13.52 7.38 19.32
CA ALA A 329 12.65 6.34 18.79
C ALA A 329 12.54 5.12 19.74
N VAL A 330 13.66 4.72 20.35
CA VAL A 330 13.70 3.65 21.36
C VAL A 330 12.99 4.07 22.64
N ASN A 331 13.18 5.31 23.11
CA ASN A 331 12.49 5.82 24.29
C ASN A 331 10.96 5.85 24.08
N SER A 332 10.51 6.28 22.90
CA SER A 332 9.08 6.25 22.55
C SER A 332 8.52 4.82 22.55
N PHE A 333 9.32 3.85 22.08
CA PHE A 333 8.96 2.43 22.12
C PHE A 333 8.91 1.88 23.55
N ILE A 334 9.88 2.25 24.41
CA ILE A 334 9.89 1.90 25.83
C ILE A 334 8.61 2.42 26.49
N ASP A 335 8.27 3.69 26.29
CA ASP A 335 7.08 4.31 26.89
C ASP A 335 5.81 3.55 26.52
N PHE A 336 5.64 3.30 25.22
CA PHE A 336 4.50 2.54 24.71
C PHE A 336 4.40 1.13 25.30
N LYS A 337 5.52 0.39 25.34
CA LYS A 337 5.50 -0.99 25.84
C LYS A 337 5.33 -1.08 27.35
N VAL A 338 5.93 -0.15 28.10
CA VAL A 338 5.77 -0.09 29.55
C VAL A 338 4.34 0.32 29.91
N ASP A 339 3.71 1.20 29.14
CA ASP A 339 2.29 1.52 29.29
C ASP A 339 1.40 0.28 29.13
N GLN A 340 1.61 -0.50 28.06
CA GLN A 340 0.90 -1.77 27.85
C GLN A 340 1.14 -2.77 28.99
N LEU A 341 2.39 -2.92 29.42
CA LEU A 341 2.75 -3.83 30.50
C LEU A 341 2.14 -3.40 31.83
N SER A 342 2.21 -2.11 32.15
CA SER A 342 1.64 -1.49 33.36
C SER A 342 0.13 -1.71 33.44
N GLN A 343 -0.59 -1.60 32.32
CA GLN A 343 -2.03 -1.88 32.26
C GLN A 343 -2.30 -3.38 32.48
N LYS A 344 -1.56 -4.25 31.80
CA LYS A 344 -1.75 -5.71 31.88
C LYS A 344 -1.44 -6.30 33.25
N LYS A 345 -0.36 -5.83 33.89
CA LYS A 345 0.11 -6.32 35.20
C LYS A 345 -0.36 -5.45 36.37
N LYS A 346 -1.10 -4.36 36.09
CA LYS A 346 -1.60 -3.37 37.08
C LYS A 346 -0.48 -2.79 37.96
N TYR A 347 0.58 -2.30 37.32
CA TYR A 347 1.67 -1.65 38.06
C TYR A 347 1.20 -0.36 38.72
N GLU A 348 1.66 -0.14 39.95
CA GLU A 348 1.59 1.16 40.60
C GLU A 348 2.55 2.16 39.94
N ARG A 349 2.31 3.46 40.18
CA ARG A 349 3.07 4.55 39.55
C ARG A 349 4.58 4.38 39.74
N ASP A 350 5.01 4.07 40.96
CA ASP A 350 6.44 4.01 41.30
C ASP A 350 7.14 2.82 40.61
N MET A 351 6.45 1.67 40.54
CA MET A 351 6.95 0.51 39.80
C MET A 351 7.08 0.83 38.29
N LYS A 352 6.08 1.51 37.72
CA LYS A 352 6.11 1.93 36.32
C LYS A 352 7.30 2.85 36.04
N LEU A 353 7.53 3.86 36.88
CA LEU A 353 8.66 4.78 36.75
C LEU A 353 10.00 4.05 36.87
N ALA A 354 10.14 3.15 37.85
CA ALA A 354 11.37 2.37 38.02
C ALA A 354 11.69 1.49 36.79
N VAL A 355 10.66 0.88 36.16
CA VAL A 355 10.83 0.12 34.92
C VAL A 355 11.22 1.02 33.75
N LEU A 356 10.59 2.19 33.59
CA LEU A 356 10.96 3.16 32.55
C LEU A 356 12.41 3.58 32.68
N ASP A 357 12.83 3.98 33.89
CA ASP A 357 14.18 4.46 34.15
C ASP A 357 15.22 3.37 33.90
N HIS A 358 14.96 2.14 34.36
CA HIS A 358 15.84 1.00 34.09
C HIS A 358 15.99 0.74 32.58
N LEU A 359 14.88 0.65 31.84
CA LEU A 359 14.94 0.35 30.41
C LEU A 359 15.64 1.47 29.63
N ARG A 360 15.37 2.74 29.93
CA ARG A 360 16.00 3.88 29.27
C ARG A 360 17.50 3.95 29.54
N LEU A 361 17.92 3.64 30.78
CA LEU A 361 19.33 3.64 31.17
C LEU A 361 20.14 2.54 30.43
N HIS A 362 19.52 1.38 30.18
CA HIS A 362 20.24 0.21 29.67
C HIS A 362 19.99 -0.12 28.19
N ALA A 363 18.97 0.46 27.55
CA ALA A 363 18.64 0.14 26.16
C ALA A 363 19.74 0.51 25.16
N ASN A 364 20.54 1.54 25.44
CA ASN A 364 21.63 2.01 24.58
C ASN A 364 21.25 2.07 23.08
N GLY A 365 20.08 2.63 22.78
CA GLY A 365 19.56 2.74 21.42
C GLY A 365 19.24 1.40 20.73
N THR A 366 18.90 0.35 21.47
CA THR A 366 18.67 -1.01 20.93
C THR A 366 17.26 -1.52 21.24
N PHE A 367 16.39 -1.58 20.23
CA PHE A 367 15.01 -2.07 20.36
C PHE A 367 14.94 -3.54 20.77
N LEU A 368 15.85 -4.36 20.25
CA LEU A 368 15.88 -5.80 20.55
C LEU A 368 16.11 -6.04 22.05
N TRP A 369 17.02 -5.28 22.66
CA TRP A 369 17.32 -5.39 24.09
C TRP A 369 16.06 -5.11 24.92
N VAL A 370 15.35 -4.02 24.62
CA VAL A 370 14.09 -3.65 25.30
C VAL A 370 13.05 -4.76 25.17
N SER A 371 12.86 -5.29 23.96
CA SER A 371 11.86 -6.32 23.68
C SER A 371 12.13 -7.62 24.46
N LEU A 372 13.39 -8.08 24.48
CA LEU A 372 13.79 -9.29 25.21
C LEU A 372 13.56 -9.18 26.72
N HIS A 373 13.87 -8.02 27.32
CA HIS A 373 13.71 -7.81 28.76
C HIS A 373 12.24 -7.72 29.18
N LEU A 374 11.40 -7.08 28.34
CA LEU A 374 9.96 -7.02 28.57
C LEU A 374 9.29 -8.39 28.38
N ASP A 375 9.68 -9.16 27.38
CA ASP A 375 9.15 -10.51 27.14
C ASP A 375 9.51 -11.48 28.27
N ALA A 376 10.75 -11.44 28.77
CA ALA A 376 11.18 -12.22 29.93
C ALA A 376 10.30 -11.91 31.16
N SER A 377 9.90 -10.65 31.31
CA SER A 377 9.09 -10.17 32.44
C SER A 377 7.61 -10.49 32.31
N LEU A 378 7.10 -10.60 31.08
CA LEU A 378 5.77 -11.15 30.85
C LEU A 378 5.68 -12.61 31.29
N ARG A 379 6.74 -13.40 31.05
CA ARG A 379 6.83 -14.82 31.41
C ARG A 379 7.03 -15.07 32.90
N LYS A 380 7.67 -14.13 33.63
CA LYS A 380 7.86 -14.22 35.08
C LYS A 380 6.67 -13.64 35.86
N SER A 381 6.36 -14.24 36.99
CA SER A 381 5.23 -13.86 37.86
C SER A 381 5.47 -12.56 38.64
N HIS A 382 6.72 -12.09 38.73
CA HIS A 382 7.11 -10.93 39.54
C HIS A 382 7.91 -9.93 38.71
N ALA A 383 7.46 -8.67 38.76
CA ALA A 383 8.06 -7.54 38.05
C ALA A 383 9.44 -7.14 38.59
N LEU A 384 9.77 -7.55 39.83
CA LEU A 384 11.06 -7.31 40.47
C LEU A 384 12.26 -7.91 39.73
N SER A 385 12.03 -8.87 38.81
CA SER A 385 13.10 -9.42 37.95
C SER A 385 13.52 -8.51 36.79
N LEU A 386 12.95 -7.30 36.67
CA LEU A 386 13.39 -6.29 35.71
C LEU A 386 14.50 -5.40 36.27
N ILE A 387 14.58 -5.28 37.59
CA ILE A 387 15.45 -4.31 38.27
C ILE A 387 16.57 -5.03 39.04
N HIS A 388 16.37 -6.32 39.34
CA HIS A 388 17.37 -7.27 39.85
C HIS A 388 17.55 -8.42 38.85
#